data_AF-A0A5E4IB79-F1
#
_entry.id   AF-A0A5E4IB79-F1
#
_cell.length_a   1.000
_cell.length_b   1.000
_cell.length_c   1.000
_cell.angle_alpha   90.00
_cell.angle_beta   90.00
_cell.angle_gamma   90.00
#
_symmetry.space_group_name_H-M   'P 1'
#
loop_
_entity.id
_entity.type
_entity.pdbx_description
1 polymer ?
#
loop_
_entity_poly.entity_id
_entity_poly.type
_entity_poly.pdbx_seq_one_letter_code
_entity_poly.pdbx_strand_id
1 'polypeptide(L)'
;MSYKICKRCVMDTTDPDIMFDENGYCNHCTGVLKKLNSYPINLSNEEKEKELQKIVTEVKESGKNKQYDCIVGVSGGVDSSYVLYLVKTLGLRPFAFHLDNEWNTELSVKNIEKVTALCNYLTSDK
;
A
#
# COMPACT_ATOMS: atom_id res chain seq x y z
N MET A 1 9.25 30.44 17.90
CA MET A 1 8.32 30.95 16.86
C MET A 1 7.01 31.35 17.52
N SER A 2 6.31 32.35 17.02
CA SER A 2 4.91 32.57 17.41
C SER A 2 4.05 31.43 16.85
N TYR A 3 3.02 31.04 17.61
CA TYR A 3 2.07 30.02 17.17
C TYR A 3 1.42 30.42 15.83
N LYS A 4 1.41 29.49 14.88
CA LYS A 4 0.79 29.64 13.56
C LYS A 4 0.14 28.33 13.16
N ILE A 5 -0.99 28.44 12.45
CA ILE A 5 -1.74 27.31 11.90
C ILE A 5 -1.90 27.45 10.39
N CYS A 6 -1.74 26.35 9.67
CA CYS A 6 -1.85 26.31 8.22
C CYS A 6 -3.29 26.52 7.81
N LYS A 7 -3.55 27.51 6.95
CA LYS A 7 -4.89 27.82 6.45
C LYS A 7 -5.50 26.71 5.57
N ARG A 8 -4.69 25.77 5.08
CA ARG A 8 -5.12 24.70 4.16
C ARG A 8 -5.35 23.35 4.84
N CYS A 9 -4.46 22.95 5.74
CA CYS A 9 -4.44 21.58 6.29
C CYS A 9 -4.44 21.53 7.82
N VAL A 10 -4.64 22.66 8.49
CA VAL A 10 -4.72 22.80 9.95
C VAL A 10 -3.48 22.33 10.76
N MET A 11 -2.41 21.87 10.11
CA MET A 11 -1.13 21.63 10.77
C MET A 11 -0.54 22.95 11.30
N ASP A 12 0.12 22.89 12.44
CA ASP A 12 0.60 24.06 13.17
C ASP A 12 2.07 23.91 13.60
N THR A 13 2.57 24.89 14.36
CA THR A 13 3.95 24.94 14.88
C THR A 13 4.30 23.87 15.92
N THR A 14 3.42 22.90 16.21
CA THR A 14 3.79 21.71 17.02
C THR A 14 4.69 20.75 16.24
N ASP A 15 4.62 20.80 14.91
CA ASP A 15 5.57 20.13 14.03
C ASP A 15 6.86 20.98 13.95
N PRO A 16 8.02 20.46 14.40
CA PRO A 16 9.27 21.22 14.42
C PRO A 16 9.82 21.54 13.02
N ASP A 17 9.42 20.79 11.99
CA ASP A 17 9.90 20.94 10.61
C ASP A 17 8.94 21.76 9.73
N ILE A 18 7.87 22.31 10.32
CA ILE A 18 6.88 23.07 9.57
C ILE A 18 7.40 24.47 9.19
N MET A 19 7.24 24.80 7.91
CA MET A 19 7.54 26.11 7.37
C MET A 19 6.31 26.68 6.69
N PHE A 20 6.03 27.96 6.91
CA PHE A 20 4.89 28.65 6.33
C PHE A 20 5.34 29.63 5.25
N ASP A 21 4.62 29.65 4.13
CA ASP A 21 4.76 30.71 3.12
C ASP A 21 4.03 32.00 3.54
N GLU A 22 4.16 33.04 2.73
CA GLU A 22 3.54 34.36 2.96
C GLU A 22 2.00 34.31 3.00
N ASN A 23 1.39 33.31 2.36
CA ASN A 23 -0.05 33.11 2.34
C ASN A 23 -0.57 32.41 3.62
N GLY A 24 0.34 31.80 4.39
CA GLY A 24 0.02 30.98 5.57
C GLY A 24 -0.21 29.50 5.24
N TYR A 25 0.35 28.99 4.14
CA TYR A 25 0.33 27.56 3.79
C TYR A 25 1.63 26.88 4.21
N CYS A 26 1.53 25.67 4.75
CA CYS A 26 2.71 24.92 5.19
C CYS A 26 3.39 24.15 4.04
N ASN A 27 4.69 23.88 4.22
CA ASN A 27 5.52 23.04 3.36
C ASN A 27 4.95 21.62 3.16
N HIS A 28 4.38 20.98 4.20
CA HIS A 28 3.84 19.61 4.07
C HIS A 28 2.68 19.53 3.07
N CYS A 29 1.64 20.34 3.24
CA CYS A 29 0.48 20.33 2.34
C CYS A 29 0.86 20.79 0.93
N THR A 30 1.79 21.74 0.82
CA THR A 30 2.33 22.19 -0.47
C THR A 30 3.11 21.06 -1.15
N GLY A 31 3.89 20.30 -0.40
CA GLY A 31 4.59 19.12 -0.88
C GLY A 31 3.65 18.03 -1.38
N VAL A 32 2.55 17.76 -0.65
CA VAL A 32 1.52 16.82 -1.08
C VAL A 32 0.85 17.28 -2.37
N LEU A 33 0.45 18.55 -2.49
CA LEU A 33 -0.16 19.07 -3.73
C LEU A 33 0.79 18.98 -4.92
N LYS A 34 2.09 19.22 -4.72
CA LYS A 34 3.10 18.99 -5.76
C LYS A 34 3.16 17.51 -6.16
N LYS A 35 3.15 16.59 -5.19
CA LYS A 35 3.15 15.14 -5.45
C LYS A 35 1.90 14.66 -6.18
N LEU A 36 0.72 15.17 -5.84
CA LEU A 36 -0.53 14.82 -6.52
C LEU A 36 -0.50 15.15 -8.02
N ASN A 37 0.24 16.19 -8.39
CA ASN A 37 0.45 16.59 -9.79
C ASN A 37 1.66 15.91 -10.45
N SER A 38 2.28 14.92 -9.79
CA SER A 38 3.47 14.23 -10.29
C SER A 38 3.18 12.76 -10.60
N TYR A 39 4.01 12.17 -11.47
CA TYR A 39 3.97 10.75 -11.79
C TYR A 39 4.21 9.89 -10.53
N PRO A 40 3.47 8.77 -10.32
CA PRO A 40 2.42 8.23 -11.19
C PRO A 40 0.99 8.71 -10.83
N ILE A 41 0.83 9.65 -9.90
CA ILE A 41 -0.50 10.06 -9.39
C ILE A 41 -1.29 10.81 -10.47
N ASN A 42 -0.61 11.67 -11.23
CA ASN A 42 -1.19 12.49 -12.30
C ASN A 42 -1.58 11.71 -13.56
N LEU A 43 -1.30 10.40 -13.62
CA LEU A 43 -1.67 9.55 -14.74
C LEU A 43 -3.19 9.42 -14.86
N SER A 44 -3.66 9.35 -16.12
CA SER A 44 -5.03 8.96 -16.44
C SER A 44 -5.31 7.51 -15.98
N ASN A 45 -6.58 7.12 -15.92
CA ASN A 45 -6.93 5.74 -15.55
C ASN A 45 -6.36 4.71 -16.55
N GLU A 46 -6.33 5.05 -17.83
CA GLU A 46 -5.77 4.20 -18.89
C GLU A 46 -4.25 4.06 -18.77
N GLU A 47 -3.55 5.14 -18.43
CA GLU A 47 -2.11 5.13 -18.17
C GLU A 47 -1.79 4.33 -16.90
N LYS A 48 -2.59 4.48 -15.83
CA LYS A 48 -2.45 3.68 -14.61
C LYS A 48 -2.62 2.20 -14.87
N GLU A 49 -3.62 1.83 -15.66
CA GLU A 49 -3.83 0.43 -16.06
C GLU A 49 -2.64 -0.09 -16.86
N LYS A 50 -2.10 0.71 -17.79
CA LYS A 50 -0.92 0.32 -18.57
C LYS A 50 0.31 0.11 -17.69
N GLU A 51 0.58 1.01 -16.74
CA GLU A 51 1.68 0.86 -15.78
C GLU A 51 1.48 -0.36 -14.87
N LEU A 52 0.25 -0.63 -14.44
CA LEU A 52 -0.09 -1.84 -13.68
C LEU A 52 0.19 -3.11 -14.49
N GLN A 53 -0.27 -3.17 -15.74
CA GLN A 53 -0.04 -4.32 -16.61
C GLN A 53 1.45 -4.55 -16.91
N LYS A 54 2.22 -3.47 -16.99
CA LYS A 54 3.68 -3.56 -17.11
C LYS A 54 4.29 -4.24 -15.88
N ILE A 55 3.94 -3.79 -14.66
CA ILE A 55 4.41 -4.41 -13.41
C ILE A 55 3.99 -5.88 -13.35
N VAL A 56 2.74 -6.20 -13.67
CA VAL A 56 2.22 -7.58 -13.68
C VAL A 56 3.03 -8.46 -14.65
N THR A 57 3.35 -7.93 -15.84
CA THR A 57 4.14 -8.65 -16.84
C THR A 57 5.56 -8.91 -16.33
N GLU A 58 6.21 -7.90 -15.76
CA GLU A 58 7.56 -8.03 -15.18
C GLU A 58 7.60 -9.09 -14.07
N VAL A 59 6.60 -9.09 -13.17
CA VAL A 59 6.47 -10.10 -12.11
C VAL A 59 6.30 -11.50 -12.71
N LYS A 60 5.39 -11.68 -13.68
CA LYS A 60 5.16 -12.98 -14.35
C LYS A 60 6.43 -13.53 -15.01
N GLU A 61 7.16 -12.67 -15.73
CA GLU A 61 8.41 -13.07 -16.37
C GLU A 61 9.49 -13.45 -15.34
N SER A 62 9.63 -12.68 -14.25
CA SER A 62 10.57 -13.00 -13.17
C SER A 62 10.25 -14.32 -12.43
N GLY A 63 8.97 -14.69 -12.43
CA GLY A 63 8.41 -15.90 -11.82
C GLY A 63 8.32 -17.11 -12.76
N LYS A 64 8.78 -16.97 -14.01
CA LYS A 64 8.70 -18.05 -15.00
C LYS A 64 9.41 -19.31 -14.51
N ASN A 65 8.77 -20.46 -14.69
CA ASN A 65 9.21 -21.78 -14.22
C ASN A 65 9.32 -21.95 -12.69
N LYS A 66 8.89 -20.96 -11.90
CA LYS A 66 8.76 -21.10 -10.44
C LYS A 66 7.33 -21.46 -10.08
N GLN A 67 7.14 -22.04 -8.89
CA GLN A 67 5.80 -22.30 -8.36
C GLN A 67 5.02 -20.99 -8.10
N TYR A 68 5.72 -19.97 -7.62
CA TYR A 68 5.19 -18.64 -7.31
C TYR A 68 5.93 -17.56 -8.11
N ASP A 69 5.24 -16.47 -8.42
CA ASP A 69 5.82 -15.30 -9.09
C ASP A 69 5.94 -14.07 -8.17
N CYS A 70 5.24 -14.06 -7.04
CA CYS A 70 5.29 -12.99 -6.04
C CYS A 70 5.04 -13.50 -4.62
N ILE A 71 5.37 -12.66 -3.63
CA ILE A 71 5.07 -12.89 -2.22
C ILE A 71 4.10 -11.79 -1.77
N VAL A 72 3.05 -12.16 -1.03
CA VAL A 72 2.09 -11.22 -0.48
C VAL A 72 2.01 -11.41 1.03
N GLY A 73 2.34 -10.35 1.77
CA GLY A 73 2.12 -10.29 3.21
C GLY A 73 0.63 -10.10 3.51
N VAL A 74 0.06 -10.97 4.34
CA VAL A 74 -1.35 -10.93 4.73
C VAL A 74 -1.45 -10.64 6.22
N SER A 75 -2.22 -9.63 6.62
CA SER A 75 -2.39 -9.24 8.03
C SER A 75 -3.78 -9.55 8.60
N GLY A 76 -4.73 -9.91 7.75
CA GLY A 76 -6.16 -10.01 8.10
C GLY A 76 -6.92 -8.68 8.03
N GLY A 77 -6.21 -7.58 7.77
CA GLY A 77 -6.79 -6.27 7.45
C GLY A 77 -7.30 -6.18 6.01
N VAL A 78 -8.17 -5.20 5.76
CA VAL A 78 -8.82 -4.98 4.46
C VAL A 78 -7.82 -4.76 3.33
N ASP A 79 -6.79 -3.95 3.55
CA ASP A 79 -5.84 -3.58 2.51
C ASP A 79 -5.03 -4.79 2.02
N SER A 80 -4.42 -5.54 2.94
CA SER A 80 -3.67 -6.75 2.56
C SER A 80 -4.56 -7.83 1.93
N SER A 81 -5.82 -7.90 2.37
CA SER A 81 -6.78 -8.85 1.80
C SER A 81 -7.16 -8.46 0.37
N TYR A 82 -7.36 -7.17 0.13
CA TYR A 82 -7.68 -6.64 -1.18
C TYR A 82 -6.51 -6.77 -2.15
N VAL A 83 -5.27 -6.52 -1.69
CA VAL A 83 -4.06 -6.76 -2.49
C VAL A 83 -3.96 -8.23 -2.91
N LEU A 84 -4.15 -9.17 -1.98
CA LEU A 84 -4.11 -10.60 -2.31
C LEU A 84 -5.19 -10.98 -3.36
N TYR A 85 -6.41 -10.45 -3.20
CA TYR A 85 -7.49 -10.60 -4.18
C TYR A 85 -7.12 -10.04 -5.57
N LEU A 86 -6.58 -8.83 -5.64
CA LEU A 86 -6.18 -8.18 -6.89
C LEU A 86 -5.06 -8.96 -7.58
N VAL A 87 -4.02 -9.33 -6.85
CA VAL A 87 -2.89 -10.14 -7.37
C VAL A 87 -3.41 -11.44 -8.00
N LYS A 88 -4.34 -12.13 -7.33
CA LYS A 88 -4.97 -13.34 -7.88
C LYS A 88 -5.80 -13.05 -9.13
N THR A 89 -6.57 -11.97 -9.13
CA THR A 89 -7.43 -11.55 -10.26
C THR A 89 -6.62 -11.13 -11.48
N LEU A 90 -5.43 -10.55 -11.27
CA LEU A 90 -4.45 -10.21 -12.32
C LEU A 90 -3.71 -11.46 -12.88
N GLY A 91 -4.04 -12.66 -12.37
CA GLY A 91 -3.50 -13.93 -12.83
C GLY A 91 -2.07 -14.21 -12.34
N LEU A 92 -1.65 -13.56 -11.24
CA LEU A 92 -0.39 -13.90 -10.56
C LEU A 92 -0.58 -15.12 -9.65
N ARG A 93 0.53 -15.73 -9.26
CA ARG A 93 0.63 -16.90 -8.39
C ARG A 93 1.34 -16.50 -7.10
N PRO A 94 0.62 -15.86 -6.16
CA PRO A 94 1.22 -15.40 -4.92
C PRO A 94 1.53 -16.57 -3.99
N PHE A 95 2.65 -16.45 -3.29
CA PHE A 95 2.88 -17.10 -2.03
C PHE A 95 2.39 -16.19 -0.91
N ALA A 96 1.28 -16.56 -0.26
CA ALA A 96 0.71 -15.77 0.83
C ALA A 96 1.43 -16.10 2.14
N PHE A 97 1.95 -15.07 2.81
CA PHE A 97 2.71 -15.20 4.04
C PHE A 97 2.11 -14.32 5.14
N HIS A 98 1.97 -14.89 6.34
CA HIS A 98 1.59 -14.16 7.54
C HIS A 98 2.65 -14.37 8.64
N LEU A 99 3.07 -13.26 9.26
CA LEU A 99 3.94 -13.27 10.43
C LEU A 99 3.08 -13.08 11.68
N ASP A 100 2.97 -14.13 12.49
CA ASP A 100 2.33 -14.05 13.80
C ASP A 100 3.33 -13.54 14.86
N ASN A 101 3.04 -12.36 15.41
CA ASN A 101 3.81 -11.73 16.49
C ASN A 101 3.12 -11.87 17.86
N GLU A 102 2.21 -12.85 18.01
CA GLU A 102 1.42 -13.14 19.22
C GLU A 102 0.40 -12.03 19.60
N TRP A 103 0.17 -11.06 18.72
CA TRP A 103 -0.79 -9.94 18.92
C TRP A 103 -2.01 -10.01 18.00
N ASN A 104 -2.22 -11.16 17.35
CA ASN A 104 -3.34 -11.35 16.46
C ASN A 104 -4.66 -11.42 17.24
N THR A 105 -5.67 -10.72 16.73
CA THR A 105 -7.05 -10.90 17.19
C THR A 105 -7.64 -12.15 16.54
N GLU A 106 -8.60 -12.81 17.20
CA GLU A 106 -9.32 -13.94 16.58
C GLU A 106 -9.96 -13.57 15.23
N LEU A 107 -10.40 -12.31 15.11
CA LEU A 107 -10.99 -11.80 13.87
C LEU A 107 -9.96 -11.71 12.74
N SER A 108 -8.76 -11.21 13.03
CA SER A 108 -7.69 -11.13 12.02
C SER A 108 -7.26 -12.52 11.57
N VAL A 109 -7.14 -13.49 12.48
CA VAL A 109 -6.85 -14.89 12.14
C VAL A 109 -7.91 -15.46 11.19
N LYS A 110 -9.20 -15.34 11.54
CA LYS A 110 -10.31 -15.81 10.69
C LYS A 110 -10.33 -15.13 9.32
N ASN A 111 -9.97 -13.85 9.24
CA ASN A 111 -9.88 -13.14 7.97
C ASN A 111 -8.73 -13.67 7.12
N ILE A 112 -7.56 -13.90 7.72
CA ILE A 112 -6.40 -14.46 7.02
C ILE A 112 -6.77 -15.82 6.45
N GLU A 113 -7.28 -16.75 7.28
CA GLU A 113 -7.70 -18.09 6.85
C GLU A 113 -8.67 -18.05 5.66
N LYS A 114 -9.69 -17.18 5.73
CA LYS A 114 -10.69 -17.05 4.65
C LYS A 114 -10.09 -16.55 3.35
N VAL A 115 -9.26 -15.51 3.42
CA VAL A 115 -8.71 -14.86 2.22
C VAL A 115 -7.61 -15.72 1.59
N THR A 116 -6.87 -16.48 2.41
CA THR A 116 -5.79 -17.35 1.93
C THR A 116 -6.27 -18.73 1.51
N ALA A 117 -7.53 -19.12 1.78
CA ALA A 117 -8.08 -20.44 1.46
C ALA A 117 -7.93 -20.90 -0.01
N LEU A 118 -7.82 -19.96 -0.96
CA LEU A 118 -7.64 -20.25 -2.40
C LEU A 118 -6.19 -20.11 -2.89
N CYS A 119 -5.25 -19.86 -1.98
CA CYS A 119 -3.83 -19.67 -2.24
C CYS A 119 -3.02 -20.71 -1.45
N ASN A 120 -1.81 -21.01 -1.92
CA ASN A 120 -0.85 -21.68 -1.05
C ASN A 120 -0.41 -20.66 0.02
N TYR A 121 -0.52 -21.07 1.28
CA TYR A 121 -0.41 -20.21 2.44
C TYR A 121 0.52 -20.85 3.46
N LEU A 122 1.44 -20.06 4.01
CA LEU A 122 2.21 -20.43 5.19
C LEU A 122 2.01 -19.36 6.27
N THR A 123 1.66 -19.82 7.47
CA THR A 123 1.90 -19.09 8.72
C THR A 123 3.33 -19.37 9.14
N SER A 124 4.06 -18.35 9.58
CA SER A 124 5.17 -18.60 10.49
C SER A 124 4.60 -18.75 11.90
N ASP A 125 3.96 -19.89 12.16
CA ASP A 125 3.79 -20.34 13.54
C ASP A 125 5.10 -21.00 13.96
N LYS A 126 5.46 -20.86 15.25
CA LYS A 126 6.67 -21.51 15.81
C LYS A 126 6.67 -23.02 15.55
#